data_AF-A0A2H0YWB8-F1
#
_entry.id   AF-A0A2H0YWB8-F1
#
_cell.length_a   1.000
_cell.length_b   1.000
_cell.length_c   1.000
_cell.angle_alpha   90.00
_cell.angle_beta   90.00
_cell.angle_gamma   90.00
#
_symmetry.space_group_name_H-M   'P 1'
#
loop_
_entity.id
_entity.type
_entity.pdbx_description
1 polymer ?
#
loop_
_entity_poly.entity_id
_entity_poly.type
_entity_poly.pdbx_seq_one_letter_code
_entity_poly.pdbx_strand_id
1 'polypeptide(L)'
;MSYLNTLPDIIGTHRQSPPFLVRTDGGRYPDKAGFSGWIPVVESGFSLHTIEPARFVSIDIYTCKELTDEILKKVKKYTLETFQPSEFEEKFVLRGEKYIGPPGIFKK
;
A
#
# COMPACT_ATOMS: atom_id res chain seq x y z
N MET A 1 -14.82 -6.03 2.13
CA MET A 1 -13.56 -5.53 2.72
C MET A 1 -12.46 -5.69 1.69
N SER A 2 -12.07 -4.63 0.98
CA SER A 2 -11.21 -4.74 -0.21
C SER A 2 -10.15 -3.62 -0.34
N TYR A 3 -9.69 -2.99 0.74
CA TYR A 3 -8.76 -1.85 0.65
C TYR A 3 -7.53 -2.15 -0.23
N LEU A 4 -6.75 -3.19 0.11
CA LEU A 4 -5.60 -3.61 -0.71
C LEU A 4 -6.00 -4.07 -2.11
N ASN A 5 -7.17 -4.68 -2.26
CA ASN A 5 -7.60 -5.21 -3.55
C ASN A 5 -8.01 -4.08 -4.52
N THR A 6 -8.52 -2.96 -4.02
CA THR A 6 -9.01 -1.82 -4.81
C THR A 6 -7.89 -0.81 -5.15
N LEU A 7 -6.88 -0.67 -4.29
CA LEU A 7 -5.76 0.27 -4.52
C LEU A 7 -5.09 0.12 -5.91
N PRO A 8 -4.81 -1.09 -6.42
CA PRO A 8 -4.25 -1.26 -7.76
C PRO A 8 -5.10 -0.64 -8.86
N ASP A 9 -6.43 -0.73 -8.77
CA ASP A 9 -7.34 -0.16 -9.78
C ASP A 9 -7.34 1.37 -9.72
N ILE A 10 -7.22 1.96 -8.53
CA ILE A 10 -7.14 3.41 -8.34
C ILE A 10 -5.83 3.97 -8.93
N ILE A 11 -4.72 3.26 -8.71
CA ILE A 11 -3.37 3.68 -9.13
C ILE A 11 -3.14 3.33 -10.62
N GLY A 12 -3.85 2.34 -11.15
CA GLY A 12 -3.65 1.82 -12.49
C GLY A 12 -2.44 0.87 -12.59
N THR A 13 -2.27 0.01 -11.58
CA THR A 13 -1.25 -1.07 -11.56
C THR A 13 -1.89 -2.44 -11.74
N HIS A 14 -1.08 -3.43 -12.11
CA HIS A 14 -1.55 -4.81 -12.34
C HIS A 14 -1.24 -5.70 -11.14
N ARG A 15 -2.28 -6.29 -10.54
CA ARG A 15 -2.17 -7.30 -9.48
C ARG A 15 -1.47 -8.56 -10.01
N GLN A 16 -0.54 -9.13 -9.25
CA GLN A 16 0.01 -10.46 -9.53
C GLN A 16 -0.76 -11.57 -8.81
N SER A 17 -1.42 -11.23 -7.70
CA SER A 17 -2.26 -12.16 -6.93
C SER A 17 -3.33 -11.39 -6.15
N PRO A 18 -4.30 -12.10 -5.54
CA PRO A 18 -5.12 -11.54 -4.47
C PRO A 18 -4.26 -11.06 -3.28
N PRO A 19 -4.77 -10.18 -2.41
CA PRO A 19 -4.07 -9.76 -1.20
C PRO A 19 -3.90 -10.93 -0.23
N PHE A 20 -2.71 -11.02 0.37
CA PHE A 20 -2.41 -11.89 1.49
C PHE A 20 -2.71 -11.16 2.79
N LEU A 21 -3.43 -11.80 3.70
CA LEU A 21 -3.81 -11.23 4.98
C LEU A 21 -3.47 -12.21 6.11
N VAL A 22 -2.81 -11.71 7.14
CA VAL A 22 -2.45 -12.47 8.33
C VAL A 22 -2.96 -11.70 9.54
N ARG A 23 -3.70 -12.39 10.42
CA ARG A 23 -4.15 -11.82 11.69
C ARG A 23 -3.12 -12.12 12.78
N THR A 24 -2.72 -11.09 13.52
CA THR A 24 -1.93 -11.26 14.74
C THR A 24 -2.85 -11.70 15.86
N ASP A 25 -2.54 -12.83 16.50
CA ASP A 25 -3.33 -13.36 17.60
C ASP A 25 -3.31 -12.42 18.82
N GLY A 26 -4.49 -11.92 19.20
CA GLY A 26 -4.63 -10.98 20.30
C GLY A 26 -4.57 -11.61 21.68
N GLY A 27 -4.71 -12.93 21.80
CA GLY A 27 -4.50 -13.64 23.07
C GLY A 27 -3.02 -13.73 23.43
N ARG A 28 -2.17 -13.97 22.42
CA ARG A 28 -0.72 -14.10 22.53
C ARG A 28 0.00 -12.76 22.47
N TYR A 29 -0.49 -11.81 21.69
CA TYR A 29 0.11 -10.48 21.50
C TYR A 29 -0.95 -9.38 21.68
N PRO A 30 -1.43 -9.15 22.91
CA PRO A 30 -2.56 -8.25 23.17
C PRO A 30 -2.30 -6.79 22.80
N ASP A 31 -1.04 -6.34 22.83
CA ASP A 31 -0.60 -4.99 22.44
C ASP A 31 -0.37 -4.82 20.93
N LYS A 32 -0.38 -5.93 20.18
CA LYS A 32 -0.08 -5.98 18.73
C LYS A 32 -1.18 -6.67 17.92
N ALA A 33 -2.33 -6.93 18.54
CA ALA A 33 -3.48 -7.50 17.86
C ALA A 33 -3.86 -6.65 16.64
N GLY A 34 -4.17 -7.30 15.53
CA GLY A 34 -4.50 -6.61 14.28
C GLY A 34 -4.17 -7.46 13.07
N PHE A 35 -3.94 -6.79 11.94
CA PHE A 35 -3.76 -7.41 10.64
C PHE A 35 -2.47 -6.93 9.97
N SER A 36 -1.76 -7.86 9.34
CA SER A 36 -0.74 -7.56 8.35
C SER A 36 -1.26 -7.99 6.99
N GLY A 37 -1.29 -7.06 6.04
CA GLY A 37 -1.76 -7.30 4.69
C GLY A 37 -0.72 -6.91 3.65
N TRP A 38 -0.66 -7.64 2.55
CA TRP A 38 0.19 -7.31 1.41
C TRP A 38 -0.43 -7.75 0.10
N ILE A 39 -0.26 -6.96 -0.96
CA ILE A 39 -0.66 -7.32 -2.32
C ILE A 39 0.51 -7.10 -3.29
N PRO A 40 0.94 -8.12 -4.04
CA PRO A 40 1.91 -7.94 -5.09
C PRO A 40 1.27 -7.30 -6.32
N VAL A 41 1.96 -6.31 -6.88
CA VAL A 41 1.67 -5.77 -8.21
C VAL A 41 2.92 -5.91 -9.07
N VAL A 42 2.81 -5.82 -10.38
CA VAL A 42 3.99 -5.94 -11.28
C VAL A 42 5.09 -4.96 -10.84
N GLU A 43 6.29 -5.49 -10.59
CA GLU A 43 7.50 -4.77 -10.17
C GLU A 43 7.47 -4.09 -8.78
N SER A 44 6.40 -4.25 -7.97
CA SER A 44 6.31 -3.65 -6.64
C SER A 44 5.25 -4.30 -5.75
N GLY A 45 4.74 -3.61 -4.71
CA GLY A 45 3.66 -4.12 -3.87
C GLY A 45 3.17 -3.10 -2.85
N PHE A 46 1.97 -3.33 -2.32
CA PHE A 46 1.37 -2.48 -1.29
C PHE A 46 1.18 -3.27 -0.01
N SER A 47 1.52 -2.69 1.14
CA SER A 47 1.33 -3.30 2.45
C SER A 47 0.49 -2.42 3.36
N LEU A 48 -0.17 -3.06 4.34
CA LEU A 48 -0.75 -2.39 5.48
C LEU A 48 -0.53 -3.19 6.75
N HIS A 49 -0.42 -2.50 7.87
CA HIS A 49 -0.37 -3.11 9.18
C HIS A 49 -1.31 -2.35 10.12
N THR A 50 -2.13 -3.07 10.88
CA THR A 50 -2.99 -2.47 11.91
C THR A 50 -2.54 -2.90 13.30
N ILE A 51 -2.70 -1.99 14.26
CA ILE A 51 -2.62 -2.26 15.69
C ILE A 51 -3.97 -1.86 16.27
N GLU A 52 -4.87 -2.83 16.42
CA GLU A 52 -6.25 -2.64 16.88
C GLU A 52 -6.33 -1.93 18.24
N PRO A 53 -5.54 -2.32 19.28
CA PRO A 53 -5.59 -1.64 20.57
C PRO A 53 -5.20 -0.16 20.50
N ALA A 54 -4.32 0.20 19.57
CA ALA A 54 -3.86 1.57 19.36
C ALA A 54 -4.73 2.35 18.35
N ARG A 55 -5.73 1.70 17.72
CA ARG A 55 -6.51 2.25 16.60
C ARG A 55 -5.62 2.83 15.50
N PHE A 56 -4.50 2.16 15.24
CA PHE A 56 -3.46 2.62 14.32
C PHE A 56 -3.43 1.76 13.06
N VAL A 57 -3.17 2.40 11.92
CA VAL A 57 -2.87 1.74 10.65
C VAL A 57 -1.68 2.41 9.99
N SER A 58 -0.70 1.62 9.56
CA SER A 58 0.35 2.05 8.64
C SER A 58 0.10 1.42 7.26
N ILE A 59 0.42 2.18 6.21
CA ILE A 59 0.16 1.78 4.83
C ILE A 59 1.37 2.20 3.99
N ASP A 60 1.92 1.25 3.23
CA ASP A 60 2.97 1.52 2.26
C ASP A 60 2.45 1.23 0.86
N ILE A 61 2.58 2.23 -0.02
CA ILE A 61 2.23 2.11 -1.44
C ILE A 61 3.53 2.27 -2.23
N TYR A 62 4.18 1.15 -2.51
CA TYR A 62 5.37 1.13 -3.35
C TYR A 62 4.99 0.78 -4.79
N THR A 63 5.28 1.67 -5.73
CA THR A 63 4.99 1.48 -7.15
C THR A 63 6.05 2.07 -8.07
N CYS A 64 6.27 1.40 -9.21
CA CYS A 64 7.02 1.95 -10.35
C CYS A 64 6.15 2.85 -11.24
N LYS A 65 4.83 2.92 -10.99
CA LYS A 65 3.92 3.82 -11.69
C LYS A 65 4.18 5.26 -11.27
N GLU A 66 4.22 6.17 -12.25
CA GLU A 66 4.24 7.60 -11.96
C GLU A 66 2.97 8.02 -11.23
N LEU A 67 3.14 8.59 -10.03
CA LEU A 67 2.05 9.06 -9.18
C LEU A 67 1.75 10.53 -9.50
N THR A 68 0.81 10.76 -10.41
CA THR A 68 0.30 12.11 -10.69
C THR A 68 -0.52 12.66 -9.52
N ASP A 69 -0.65 13.98 -9.44
CA ASP A 69 -1.49 14.63 -8.41
C ASP A 69 -2.93 14.10 -8.38
N GLU A 70 -3.48 13.71 -9.53
CA GLU A 70 -4.82 13.12 -9.60
C GLU A 70 -4.89 11.74 -8.95
N ILE A 71 -3.89 10.88 -9.23
CA ILE A 71 -3.79 9.56 -8.61
C ILE A 71 -3.63 9.70 -7.10
N LEU A 72 -2.73 10.60 -6.66
CA LEU A 72 -2.49 10.87 -5.24
C LEU A 72 -3.78 11.33 -4.53
N LYS A 73 -4.54 12.25 -5.14
CA LYS A 73 -5.83 12.70 -4.61
C LYS A 73 -6.83 11.54 -4.47
N LYS A 74 -6.93 10.66 -5.47
CA LYS A 74 -7.85 9.50 -5.42
C LYS A 74 -7.44 8.50 -4.34
N VAL A 75 -6.15 8.17 -4.25
CA VAL A 75 -5.62 7.28 -3.20
C VAL A 75 -5.92 7.87 -1.83
N LYS A 76 -5.54 9.13 -1.59
CA LYS A 76 -5.74 9.82 -0.31
C LYS A 76 -7.21 9.88 0.08
N LYS A 77 -8.09 10.25 -0.85
CA LYS A 77 -9.54 10.25 -0.63
C LYS A 77 -10.03 8.87 -0.20
N TYR A 78 -9.68 7.83 -0.96
CA TYR A 78 -10.10 6.47 -0.67
C TYR A 78 -9.59 5.97 0.69
N THR A 79 -8.34 6.26 1.03
CA THR A 79 -7.75 5.92 2.33
C THR A 79 -8.46 6.61 3.49
N LEU A 80 -8.66 7.93 3.40
CA LEU A 80 -9.31 8.71 4.46
C LEU A 80 -10.79 8.34 4.64
N GLU A 81 -11.51 8.07 3.56
CA GLU A 81 -12.90 7.57 3.62
C GLU A 81 -12.98 6.16 4.22
N THR A 82 -11.98 5.31 3.95
CA THR A 82 -11.94 3.92 4.46
C THR A 82 -11.63 3.86 5.96
N PHE A 83 -10.61 4.59 6.42
CA PHE A 83 -10.10 4.45 7.79
C PHE A 83 -10.57 5.55 8.73
N GLN A 84 -11.05 6.69 8.20
CA GLN A 84 -11.56 7.82 8.97
C GLN A 84 -10.68 8.20 10.17
N PRO A 85 -9.35 8.39 9.96
CA PRO A 85 -8.45 8.67 11.07
C PRO A 85 -8.69 10.07 11.61
N SER A 86 -8.48 10.28 12.92
CA SER A 86 -8.48 11.61 13.52
C SER A 86 -7.28 12.45 13.07
N GLU A 87 -6.15 11.79 12.80
CA GLU A 87 -4.89 12.39 12.36
C GLU A 87 -4.21 11.45 11.35
N PHE A 88 -3.51 12.01 10.37
CA PHE A 88 -2.72 11.21 9.42
C PHE A 88 -1.43 11.94 9.02
N GLU A 89 -0.40 11.17 8.69
CA GLU A 89 0.83 11.66 8.09
C GLU A 89 1.14 10.89 6.80
N GLU A 90 1.86 11.54 5.87
CA GLU A 90 2.30 10.92 4.62
C GLU A 90 3.74 11.33 4.29
N LYS A 91 4.50 10.42 3.68
CA LYS A 91 5.89 10.64 3.26
C LYS A 91 6.09 10.04 1.88
N PHE A 92 6.86 10.74 1.04
CA PHE A 92 7.24 10.27 -0.29
C PHE A 92 8.73 9.97 -0.34
N VAL A 93 9.09 8.81 -0.90
CA VAL A 93 10.48 8.37 -1.03
C VAL A 93 10.69 7.87 -2.45
N LEU A 94 11.61 8.51 -3.18
CA LEU A 94 12.06 8.03 -4.48
C LEU A 94 12.96 6.81 -4.28
N ARG A 95 12.76 5.79 -5.11
CA ARG A 95 13.52 4.52 -5.04
C ARG A 95 14.11 4.25 -6.41
N GLY A 96 15.31 3.65 -6.44
CA GLY A 96 15.93 3.22 -7.71
C GLY A 96 16.41 4.37 -8.60
N GLU A 97 16.75 5.54 -8.06
CA GLU A 97 17.17 6.72 -8.84
C GLU A 97 18.40 6.47 -9.75
N LYS A 98 19.20 5.45 -9.44
CA LYS A 98 20.36 5.01 -10.23
C LYS A 98 20.18 3.65 -10.87
N TYR A 99 18.96 3.10 -10.84
CA TYR A 99 18.69 1.79 -11.40
C TYR A 99 18.78 1.84 -12.92
N ILE A 100 19.65 1.01 -13.48
CA ILE A 100 19.76 0.79 -14.92
C ILE A 100 18.98 -0.49 -15.21
N GLY A 101 17.84 -0.34 -15.89
CA GLY A 101 17.02 -1.47 -16.29
C GLY A 101 17.72 -2.41 -17.28
N PRO A 102 17.10 -3.55 -17.61
CA PRO A 102 17.68 -4.51 -18.54
C PRO A 102 18.08 -3.84 -19.87
N PRO A 103 19.30 -4.10 -20.39
CA PRO A 103 19.72 -3.52 -21.65
C PRO A 103 18.79 -3.97 -22.79
N GLY A 104 18.25 -3.01 -23.55
CA GLY A 104 17.50 -3.27 -24.78
C GLY A 104 15.97 -3.06 -24.76
N ILE A 105 15.36 -2.64 -23.64
CA ILE A 105 13.87 -2.52 -23.54
C ILE A 105 13.35 -1.07 -23.63
N PHE A 106 14.18 -0.05 -23.41
CA PHE A 106 13.75 1.36 -23.55
C PHE A 106 14.17 1.94 -24.90
N LYS A 107 13.38 1.70 -25.96
CA LYS A 107 13.28 2.67 -27.06
C LYS A 107 12.18 3.67 -26.68
N LYS A 108 12.54 4.95 -26.71
CA LYS A 108 11.69 6.11 -26.42
C LYS A 108 10.31 6.01 -27.06
#